data_AF-V7EKF5-F1
#
_entry.id   AF-V7EKF5-F1
#
_cell.length_a   1.000
_cell.length_b   1.000
_cell.length_c   1.000
_cell.angle_alpha   90.00
_cell.angle_beta   90.00
_cell.angle_gamma   90.00
#
_symmetry.space_group_name_H-M   'P 1'
#
loop_
_entity.id
_entity.type
_entity.pdbx_description
1 polymer ?
#
loop_
_entity_poly.entity_id
_entity_poly.type
_entity_poly.pdbx_seq_one_letter_code
_entity_poly.pdbx_strand_id
1 'polypeptide(L)'
;MRIEARVLLLLCLAPLTAAPLRAEEPLSAIDWLSQSVAAPVPPPADPAKPTVTTGVVQENVSVSVIGAPSADAVGLLSPQVTGLPAALWGPGRSAGIAQLINAERIETLPALRGLLLTLLLAEADPPADSGPSATLLTARVDKLLDLGALDQARALLDAAGSRDPGLFRRSFDVALLTGEEDRGCRIMVESPNLAPTFPARIFCLARSGDWNAAALTLRTGQALGHITDEEDALLSRFLDPDLFEGEPPLPAPERITPLSWRMFEAIGEPLSTATLPIAFAHAELRPQAGWKAQIEAAERLARAGAIPSNLLLGLYTERKPAASGGVWDRVAAFQKFESAIQSGDRAAIAQTLPDIWQRMTEAELEVPFADLYGNRLSAIPLEGEAASIALTLALLSPDFDRLAAARTPADDREAFLLGLARGNPDGLTPPDSLARAIAPAFANHEPGRDLAELIAQTRTGEAILTAIDKIERGVQGDLDGVTDGLALLRRVGMEKAARRTALELMLLERRG
;
A
#
# COMPACT_ATOMS: atom_id res chain seq x y z
N MET A 1 74.01 -48.63 -4.32
CA MET A 1 72.92 -49.42 -4.92
C MET A 1 71.61 -48.93 -4.32
N ARG A 2 70.71 -48.44 -5.18
CA ARG A 2 69.25 -48.13 -5.05
C ARG A 2 68.65 -48.18 -3.64
N ILE A 3 67.87 -47.19 -3.20
CA ILE A 3 66.47 -47.01 -3.64
C ILE A 3 66.06 -45.54 -3.46
N GLU A 4 65.49 -44.95 -4.52
CA GLU A 4 64.80 -43.67 -4.48
C GLU A 4 63.39 -43.84 -3.92
N ALA A 5 62.98 -42.96 -2.99
CA ALA A 5 61.60 -42.81 -2.56
C ALA A 5 61.01 -41.56 -3.24
N ARG A 6 60.30 -41.76 -4.35
CA ARG A 6 59.40 -40.74 -4.94
C ARG A 6 58.05 -40.81 -4.22
N VAL A 7 57.74 -39.79 -3.44
CA VAL A 7 56.39 -39.55 -2.91
C VAL A 7 55.57 -38.90 -4.02
N LEU A 8 54.59 -39.63 -4.56
CA LEU A 8 53.61 -39.13 -5.53
C LEU A 8 52.38 -38.65 -4.75
N LEU A 9 52.23 -37.33 -4.60
CA LEU A 9 51.04 -36.71 -4.01
C LEU A 9 49.93 -36.67 -5.07
N LEU A 10 48.97 -37.59 -5.01
CA LEU A 10 47.74 -37.52 -5.82
C LEU A 10 46.81 -36.46 -5.25
N LEU A 11 46.67 -35.33 -5.94
CA LEU A 11 45.59 -34.37 -5.72
C LEU A 11 44.31 -34.93 -6.35
N CYS A 12 43.35 -35.38 -5.52
CA CYS A 12 41.99 -35.64 -5.96
C CYS A 12 41.25 -34.31 -6.17
N LEU A 13 41.11 -33.89 -7.42
CA LEU A 13 40.18 -32.82 -7.80
C LEU A 13 38.76 -33.39 -7.81
N ALA A 14 37.95 -33.06 -6.80
CA ALA A 14 36.52 -33.34 -6.82
C ALA A 14 35.81 -32.28 -7.67
N PRO A 15 34.96 -32.65 -8.65
CA PRO A 15 34.18 -31.67 -9.40
C PRO A 15 33.04 -31.16 -8.51
N LEU A 16 33.03 -29.85 -8.22
CA LEU A 16 31.86 -29.16 -7.70
C LEU A 16 30.79 -29.17 -8.80
N THR A 17 29.77 -30.02 -8.65
CA THR A 17 28.54 -29.91 -9.42
C THR A 17 27.78 -28.69 -8.92
N ALA A 18 27.79 -27.60 -9.68
CA ALA A 18 26.90 -26.47 -9.46
C ALA A 18 25.46 -26.93 -9.71
N ALA A 19 24.64 -26.95 -8.66
CA ALA A 19 23.21 -27.17 -8.80
C ALA A 19 22.60 -25.99 -9.60
N PRO A 20 21.69 -26.24 -10.55
CA PRO A 20 20.97 -25.16 -11.21
C PRO A 20 20.09 -24.45 -10.17
N LEU A 21 20.31 -23.15 -9.99
CA LEU A 21 19.36 -22.26 -9.33
C LEU A 21 18.05 -22.31 -10.13
N ARG A 22 16.99 -22.84 -9.53
CA ARG A 22 15.64 -22.67 -10.05
C ARG A 22 15.27 -21.20 -9.91
N ALA A 23 14.85 -20.57 -11.00
CA ALA A 23 14.16 -19.31 -10.93
C ALA A 23 12.78 -19.58 -10.30
N GLU A 24 12.58 -19.16 -9.05
CA GLU A 24 11.25 -19.02 -8.47
C GLU A 24 10.47 -17.97 -9.27
N GLU A 25 9.27 -18.34 -9.73
CA GLU A 25 8.26 -17.35 -10.15
C GLU A 25 8.07 -16.35 -9.01
N PRO A 26 7.76 -15.07 -9.30
CA PRO A 26 7.95 -14.00 -8.33
C PRO A 26 7.10 -14.27 -7.09
N LEU A 27 7.77 -14.76 -6.06
CA LEU A 27 7.31 -14.69 -4.68
C LEU A 27 6.90 -13.23 -4.47
N SER A 28 5.69 -13.04 -3.96
CA SER A 28 5.18 -11.74 -3.53
C SER A 28 6.31 -10.93 -2.88
N ALA A 29 6.48 -9.66 -3.27
CA ALA A 29 7.43 -8.75 -2.64
C ALA A 29 7.09 -8.47 -1.16
N ILE A 30 5.88 -8.87 -0.74
CA ILE A 30 5.35 -8.73 0.61
C ILE A 30 5.63 -9.99 1.44
N ASP A 31 6.46 -9.81 2.47
CA ASP A 31 6.89 -10.85 3.39
C ASP A 31 5.83 -11.27 4.42
N TRP A 32 4.67 -10.64 4.48
CA TRP A 32 3.61 -11.03 5.43
C TRP A 32 2.41 -11.71 4.77
N LEU A 33 2.32 -11.77 3.44
CA LEU A 33 1.23 -12.49 2.76
C LEU A 33 1.30 -14.00 3.04
N SER A 34 0.14 -14.64 3.16
CA SER A 34 0.04 -16.07 3.41
C SER A 34 0.43 -16.85 2.17
N GLN A 35 1.16 -17.96 2.33
CA GLN A 35 1.37 -18.91 1.25
C GLN A 35 0.17 -19.85 1.14
N SER A 36 -1.01 -19.33 0.76
CA SER A 36 -2.26 -20.11 0.78
C SER A 36 -2.45 -21.03 -0.42
N VAL A 37 -1.66 -20.82 -1.47
CA VAL A 37 -1.70 -21.56 -2.73
C VAL A 37 -0.28 -21.94 -3.10
N ALA A 38 -0.08 -23.21 -3.48
CA ALA A 38 1.20 -23.70 -3.98
C ALA A 38 1.36 -23.34 -5.47
N ALA A 39 2.61 -23.06 -5.88
CA ALA A 39 2.92 -22.96 -7.30
C ALA A 39 2.64 -24.30 -7.98
N PRO A 40 2.12 -24.31 -9.23
CA PRO A 40 1.96 -25.54 -9.99
C PRO A 40 3.31 -26.25 -10.11
N VAL A 41 3.40 -27.52 -9.69
CA VAL A 41 4.62 -28.32 -9.91
C VAL A 41 4.73 -28.56 -11.42
N PRO A 42 5.77 -28.07 -12.11
CA PRO A 42 5.93 -28.35 -13.53
C PRO A 42 6.07 -29.87 -13.71
N PRO A 43 5.53 -30.44 -14.81
CA PRO A 43 5.69 -31.86 -15.09
C PRO A 43 7.17 -32.22 -15.11
N PRO A 44 7.55 -33.43 -14.65
CA PRO A 44 8.95 -33.86 -14.63
C PRO A 44 9.52 -33.70 -16.04
N ALA A 45 10.50 -32.81 -16.19
CA ALA A 45 11.21 -32.66 -17.44
C ALA A 45 11.91 -33.98 -17.74
N ASP A 46 11.67 -34.52 -18.94
CA ASP A 46 12.48 -35.62 -19.46
C ASP A 46 13.96 -35.23 -19.34
N PRO A 47 14.86 -36.15 -18.92
CA PRO A 47 16.27 -35.84 -18.79
C PRO A 47 16.82 -35.39 -20.15
N ALA A 48 17.01 -34.08 -20.28
CA ALA A 48 17.53 -33.47 -21.50
C ALA A 48 18.94 -34.01 -21.76
N LYS A 49 19.17 -34.53 -22.97
CA LYS A 49 20.50 -34.88 -23.46
C LYS A 49 21.37 -33.61 -23.41
N PRO A 50 22.61 -33.66 -22.90
CA PRO A 50 23.45 -32.48 -22.79
C PRO A 50 23.75 -31.95 -24.19
N THR A 51 23.13 -30.83 -24.53
CA THR A 51 23.46 -30.04 -25.73
C THR A 51 24.26 -28.86 -25.26
N VAL A 52 25.53 -28.80 -25.67
CA VAL A 52 26.40 -27.65 -25.42
C VAL A 52 25.88 -26.48 -26.25
N THR A 53 25.25 -25.50 -25.64
CA THR A 53 24.87 -24.24 -26.28
C THR A 53 25.90 -23.16 -25.91
N THR A 54 26.71 -22.77 -26.89
CA THR A 54 27.42 -21.48 -26.89
C THR A 54 26.48 -20.47 -27.52
N GLY A 55 25.64 -19.83 -26.70
CA GLY A 55 24.62 -18.91 -27.20
C GLY A 55 24.23 -17.87 -26.15
N VAL A 56 24.16 -16.62 -26.59
CA VAL A 56 23.67 -15.45 -25.85
C VAL A 56 22.33 -15.78 -25.17
N VAL A 57 22.17 -15.38 -23.90
CA VAL A 57 20.90 -15.46 -23.18
C VAL A 57 19.85 -14.67 -23.98
N GLN A 58 18.98 -15.38 -24.70
CA GLN A 58 17.84 -14.76 -25.36
C GLN A 58 16.79 -14.50 -24.28
N GLU A 59 16.32 -13.24 -24.20
CA GLU A 59 15.14 -12.90 -23.40
C GLU A 59 13.96 -13.77 -23.85
N ASN A 60 13.18 -14.29 -22.90
CA ASN A 60 11.99 -15.08 -23.19
C ASN A 60 11.01 -14.23 -23.99
N VAL A 61 10.72 -14.64 -25.23
CA VAL A 61 9.69 -13.99 -26.06
C VAL A 61 8.32 -14.44 -25.55
N SER A 62 7.62 -13.57 -24.82
CA SER A 62 6.20 -13.76 -24.52
C SER A 62 5.38 -13.53 -25.79
N VAL A 63 4.52 -14.49 -26.16
CA VAL A 63 3.61 -14.37 -27.29
C VAL A 63 2.20 -14.27 -26.74
N SER A 64 1.56 -13.11 -26.87
CA SER A 64 0.14 -12.93 -26.61
C SER A 64 -0.62 -12.70 -27.92
N VAL A 65 -1.91 -13.06 -27.94
CA VAL A 65 -2.77 -12.79 -29.08
C VAL A 65 -3.20 -11.33 -29.02
N ILE A 66 -2.92 -10.56 -30.08
CA ILE A 66 -3.37 -9.17 -30.20
C ILE A 66 -4.89 -9.11 -30.02
N GLY A 67 -5.36 -8.40 -28.99
CA GLY A 67 -6.78 -8.22 -28.68
C GLY A 67 -7.39 -9.21 -27.68
N ALA A 68 -6.60 -10.15 -27.12
CA ALA A 68 -7.07 -10.94 -25.98
C ALA A 68 -7.15 -10.06 -24.71
N PRO A 69 -8.16 -10.24 -23.84
CA PRO A 69 -8.22 -9.54 -22.56
C PRO A 69 -6.95 -9.84 -21.73
N SER A 70 -6.25 -8.78 -21.30
CA SER A 70 -5.10 -8.89 -20.40
C SER A 70 -5.50 -8.51 -18.98
N ALA A 71 -5.10 -9.31 -18.00
CA ALA A 71 -5.28 -8.97 -16.59
C ALA A 71 -4.51 -7.68 -16.22
N ASP A 72 -3.38 -7.40 -16.88
CA ASP A 72 -2.58 -6.21 -16.63
C ASP A 72 -3.28 -4.91 -17.09
N ALA A 73 -4.31 -5.01 -17.93
CA ALA A 73 -5.09 -3.87 -18.39
C ALA A 73 -6.17 -3.42 -17.39
N VAL A 74 -6.50 -4.27 -16.42
CA VAL A 74 -7.60 -4.07 -15.48
C VAL A 74 -7.38 -2.81 -14.65
N GLY A 75 -8.43 -2.01 -14.50
CA GLY A 75 -8.45 -0.82 -13.65
C GLY A 75 -9.86 -0.49 -13.18
N LEU A 76 -9.94 0.36 -12.16
CA LEU A 76 -11.20 0.86 -11.59
C LEU A 76 -11.48 2.32 -11.99
N LEU A 77 -10.44 3.04 -12.42
CA LEU A 77 -10.52 4.47 -12.74
C LEU A 77 -10.15 4.67 -14.21
N SER A 78 -11.11 5.16 -15.00
CA SER A 78 -10.88 5.41 -16.43
C SER A 78 -9.97 6.63 -16.66
N PRO A 79 -9.35 6.74 -17.85
CA PRO A 79 -8.60 7.92 -18.27
C PRO A 79 -9.34 9.26 -18.08
N GLN A 80 -10.66 9.28 -18.25
CA GLN A 80 -11.46 10.50 -18.05
C GLN A 80 -11.55 10.93 -16.58
N VAL A 81 -11.48 9.98 -15.65
CA VAL A 81 -11.52 10.24 -14.21
C VAL A 81 -10.15 10.62 -13.69
N THR A 82 -9.10 9.93 -14.13
CA THR A 82 -7.73 10.13 -13.63
C THR A 82 -6.99 11.27 -14.32
N GLY A 83 -7.35 11.59 -15.57
CA GLY A 83 -6.56 12.46 -16.45
C GLY A 83 -5.28 11.80 -16.99
N LEU A 84 -5.04 10.52 -16.66
CA LEU A 84 -3.91 9.75 -17.16
C LEU A 84 -4.23 9.19 -18.56
N PRO A 85 -3.24 9.11 -19.48
CA PRO A 85 -3.47 8.52 -20.79
C PRO A 85 -3.69 7.00 -20.69
N ALA A 86 -4.53 6.44 -21.58
CA ALA A 86 -4.73 4.98 -21.67
C ALA A 86 -3.42 4.24 -21.93
N ALA A 87 -2.58 4.75 -22.85
CA ALA A 87 -1.23 4.26 -23.11
C ALA A 87 -0.22 4.70 -22.03
N LEU A 88 -0.55 4.48 -20.76
CA LEU A 88 0.21 4.93 -19.59
C LEU A 88 1.65 4.43 -19.58
N TRP A 89 1.85 3.18 -19.99
CA TRP A 89 3.12 2.48 -19.92
C TRP A 89 3.94 2.58 -21.22
N GLY A 90 3.30 2.95 -22.33
CA GLY A 90 3.95 3.07 -23.64
C GLY A 90 4.77 1.82 -24.02
N PRO A 91 6.01 1.96 -24.51
CA PRO A 91 6.92 0.85 -24.82
C PRO A 91 7.68 0.30 -23.60
N GLY A 92 7.26 0.63 -22.37
CA GLY A 92 7.82 0.11 -21.14
C GLY A 92 7.71 -1.42 -21.05
N ARG A 93 8.50 -2.02 -20.16
CA ARG A 93 8.49 -3.48 -19.92
C ARG A 93 7.80 -3.78 -18.60
N SER A 94 6.93 -4.78 -18.59
CA SER A 94 6.15 -5.19 -17.42
C SER A 94 7.00 -5.39 -16.16
N ALA A 95 8.15 -6.05 -16.29
CA ALA A 95 9.05 -6.31 -15.16
C ALA A 95 9.69 -5.03 -14.57
N GLY A 96 10.07 -4.08 -15.41
CA GLY A 96 10.65 -2.81 -14.96
C GLY A 96 9.62 -1.94 -14.26
N ILE A 97 8.41 -1.89 -14.80
CA ILE A 97 7.30 -1.14 -14.20
C ILE A 97 6.92 -1.75 -12.85
N ALA A 98 6.83 -3.08 -12.76
CA ALA A 98 6.56 -3.77 -11.50
C ALA A 98 7.62 -3.47 -10.43
N GLN A 99 8.91 -3.38 -10.81
CA GLN A 99 9.98 -3.00 -9.89
C GLN A 99 9.84 -1.57 -9.39
N LEU A 100 9.52 -0.61 -10.27
CA LEU A 100 9.26 0.77 -9.88
C LEU A 100 8.10 0.85 -8.90
N ILE A 101 6.98 0.21 -9.21
CA ILE A 101 5.82 0.14 -8.31
C ILE A 101 6.22 -0.44 -6.96
N ASN A 102 6.92 -1.57 -6.92
CA ASN A 102 7.29 -2.21 -5.66
C ASN A 102 8.28 -1.37 -4.82
N ALA A 103 9.13 -0.57 -5.47
CA ALA A 103 10.12 0.28 -4.81
C ALA A 103 9.51 1.52 -4.13
N GLU A 104 8.29 1.92 -4.48
CA GLU A 104 7.63 3.09 -3.89
C GLU A 104 7.50 2.99 -2.36
N ARG A 105 7.75 4.09 -1.66
CA ARG A 105 7.75 4.14 -0.20
C ARG A 105 6.31 4.17 0.34
N ILE A 106 6.12 3.56 1.51
CA ILE A 106 4.81 3.55 2.20
C ILE A 106 4.60 4.89 2.94
N GLU A 107 5.66 5.39 3.57
CA GLU A 107 5.66 6.68 4.28
C GLU A 107 5.98 7.81 3.30
N THR A 108 4.96 8.55 2.92
CA THR A 108 5.03 9.64 1.93
C THR A 108 3.96 10.69 2.17
N LEU A 109 4.06 11.84 1.51
CA LEU A 109 3.08 12.92 1.54
C LEU A 109 1.69 12.44 1.08
N PRO A 110 0.58 12.87 1.71
CA PRO A 110 -0.76 12.39 1.35
C PRO A 110 -1.13 12.62 -0.12
N ALA A 111 -0.71 13.73 -0.73
CA ALA A 111 -0.93 14.03 -2.13
C ALA A 111 -0.20 13.06 -3.07
N LEU A 112 1.06 12.73 -2.77
CA LEU A 112 1.84 11.75 -3.54
C LEU A 112 1.25 10.36 -3.40
N ARG A 113 0.82 9.99 -2.17
CA ARG A 113 0.11 8.72 -1.95
C ARG A 113 -1.21 8.66 -2.72
N GLY A 114 -1.98 9.74 -2.73
CA GLY A 114 -3.22 9.83 -3.51
C GLY A 114 -2.97 9.69 -5.01
N LEU A 115 -1.89 10.28 -5.52
CA LEU A 115 -1.45 10.12 -6.91
C LEU A 115 -1.03 8.67 -7.19
N LEU A 116 -0.26 8.04 -6.31
CA LEU A 116 0.12 6.64 -6.41
C LEU A 116 -1.11 5.74 -6.42
N LEU A 117 -2.06 5.90 -5.49
CA LEU A 117 -3.32 5.16 -5.50
C LEU A 117 -4.10 5.35 -6.80
N THR A 118 -4.15 6.57 -7.34
CA THR A 118 -4.78 6.85 -8.63
C THR A 118 -4.11 6.08 -9.76
N LEU A 119 -2.77 6.06 -9.79
CA LEU A 119 -1.97 5.33 -10.77
C LEU A 119 -2.18 3.81 -10.64
N LEU A 120 -2.17 3.28 -9.42
CA LEU A 120 -2.37 1.85 -9.12
C LEU A 120 -3.79 1.37 -9.43
N LEU A 121 -4.78 2.26 -9.53
CA LEU A 121 -6.18 1.94 -9.83
C LEU A 121 -6.60 2.33 -11.25
N ALA A 122 -5.73 3.00 -12.01
CA ALA A 122 -6.01 3.41 -13.37
C ALA A 122 -6.23 2.21 -14.31
N GLU A 123 -7.20 2.33 -15.20
CA GLU A 123 -7.30 1.49 -16.40
C GLU A 123 -6.24 1.96 -17.41
N ALA A 124 -5.44 1.03 -17.92
CA ALA A 124 -4.34 1.35 -18.83
C ALA A 124 -4.10 0.22 -19.83
N ASP A 125 -3.66 0.57 -21.03
CA ASP A 125 -3.21 -0.40 -22.02
C ASP A 125 -2.01 -1.19 -21.45
N PRO A 126 -2.04 -2.53 -21.51
CA PRO A 126 -0.96 -3.34 -20.97
C PRO A 126 0.30 -3.17 -21.83
N PRO A 127 1.51 -3.23 -21.24
CA PRO A 127 2.76 -3.30 -21.99
C PRO A 127 2.74 -4.40 -23.07
N ALA A 128 3.50 -4.20 -24.15
CA ALA A 128 3.52 -5.14 -25.26
C ALA A 128 4.05 -6.55 -24.88
N ASP A 129 4.85 -6.64 -23.81
CA ASP A 129 5.38 -7.88 -23.27
C ASP A 129 4.42 -8.58 -22.28
N SER A 130 3.27 -7.98 -21.96
CA SER A 130 2.25 -8.59 -21.11
C SER A 130 1.77 -9.90 -21.72
N GLY A 131 1.99 -10.96 -20.96
CA GLY A 131 1.56 -12.31 -21.29
C GLY A 131 0.30 -12.72 -20.52
N PRO A 132 0.01 -14.03 -20.43
CA PRO A 132 -1.06 -14.55 -19.59
C PRO A 132 -0.80 -14.36 -18.08
N SER A 133 0.46 -14.13 -17.68
CA SER A 133 0.83 -13.80 -16.31
C SER A 133 0.41 -12.37 -15.98
N ALA A 134 -0.36 -12.19 -14.92
CA ALA A 134 -0.84 -10.90 -14.43
C ALA A 134 0.25 -10.12 -13.67
N THR A 135 1.45 -9.99 -14.23
CA THR A 135 2.64 -9.48 -13.51
C THR A 135 2.44 -8.06 -13.01
N LEU A 136 1.94 -7.16 -13.86
CA LEU A 136 1.76 -5.76 -13.51
C LEU A 136 0.56 -5.59 -12.57
N LEU A 137 -0.54 -6.30 -12.83
CA LEU A 137 -1.68 -6.32 -11.90
C LEU A 137 -1.27 -6.84 -10.52
N THR A 138 -0.43 -7.88 -10.46
CA THR A 138 0.09 -8.43 -9.20
C THR A 138 0.90 -7.38 -8.43
N ALA A 139 1.82 -6.69 -9.10
CA ALA A 139 2.61 -5.63 -8.45
C ALA A 139 1.72 -4.48 -7.95
N ARG A 140 0.68 -4.11 -8.71
CA ARG A 140 -0.28 -3.08 -8.29
C ARG A 140 -1.07 -3.50 -7.06
N VAL A 141 -1.59 -4.73 -7.06
CA VAL A 141 -2.29 -5.32 -5.90
C VAL A 141 -1.37 -5.37 -4.70
N ASP A 142 -0.15 -5.87 -4.85
CA ASP A 142 0.82 -5.96 -3.75
C ASP A 142 1.09 -4.56 -3.17
N LYS A 143 1.36 -3.54 -3.99
CA LYS A 143 1.54 -2.19 -3.47
C LYS A 143 0.29 -1.64 -2.77
N LEU A 144 -0.92 -1.95 -3.25
CA LEU A 144 -2.16 -1.56 -2.56
C LEU A 144 -2.27 -2.23 -1.18
N LEU A 145 -1.88 -3.50 -1.05
CA LEU A 145 -1.86 -4.22 0.23
C LEU A 145 -0.85 -3.60 1.20
N ASP A 146 0.36 -3.27 0.72
CA ASP A 146 1.39 -2.58 1.51
C ASP A 146 0.94 -1.19 2.00
N LEU A 147 0.14 -0.48 1.20
CA LEU A 147 -0.45 0.80 1.57
C LEU A 147 -1.67 0.66 2.51
N GLY A 148 -2.14 -0.57 2.77
CA GLY A 148 -3.34 -0.85 3.55
C GLY A 148 -4.66 -0.59 2.81
N ALA A 149 -4.62 -0.36 1.49
CA ALA A 149 -5.78 -0.07 0.64
C ALA A 149 -6.52 -1.37 0.25
N LEU A 150 -7.00 -2.11 1.25
CA LEU A 150 -7.57 -3.45 1.07
C LEU A 150 -8.86 -3.45 0.24
N ASP A 151 -9.73 -2.46 0.43
CA ASP A 151 -10.99 -2.35 -0.34
C ASP A 151 -10.70 -2.11 -1.83
N GLN A 152 -9.70 -1.29 -2.12
CA GLN A 152 -9.26 -0.99 -3.47
C GLN A 152 -8.57 -2.19 -4.11
N ALA A 153 -7.72 -2.90 -3.36
CA ALA A 153 -7.12 -4.16 -3.80
C ALA A 153 -8.18 -5.22 -4.10
N ARG A 154 -9.17 -5.39 -3.21
CA ARG A 154 -10.31 -6.30 -3.41
C ARG A 154 -11.06 -5.95 -4.70
N ALA A 155 -11.43 -4.68 -4.87
CA ALA A 155 -12.20 -4.26 -6.03
C ALA A 155 -11.43 -4.52 -7.35
N LEU A 156 -10.11 -4.30 -7.35
CA LEU A 156 -9.26 -4.58 -8.52
C LEU A 156 -9.15 -6.09 -8.81
N LEU A 157 -9.00 -6.91 -7.76
CA LEU A 157 -8.98 -8.37 -7.86
C LEU A 157 -10.32 -8.94 -8.36
N ASP A 158 -11.44 -8.43 -7.85
CA ASP A 158 -12.78 -8.82 -8.27
C ASP A 158 -13.04 -8.41 -9.74
N ALA A 159 -12.60 -7.21 -10.15
CA ALA A 159 -12.69 -6.73 -11.53
C ALA A 159 -11.86 -7.57 -12.52
N ALA A 160 -10.71 -8.08 -12.08
CA ALA A 160 -9.87 -8.95 -12.91
C ALA A 160 -10.53 -10.32 -13.18
N GLY A 161 -11.46 -10.77 -12.32
CA GLY A 161 -12.23 -12.00 -12.52
C GLY A 161 -11.39 -13.26 -12.70
N SER A 162 -10.10 -13.20 -12.34
CA SER A 162 -9.12 -14.20 -12.72
C SER A 162 -9.11 -15.38 -11.75
N ARG A 163 -8.98 -16.59 -12.30
CA ARG A 163 -8.68 -17.82 -11.54
C ARG A 163 -7.18 -18.03 -11.35
N ASP A 164 -6.38 -16.99 -11.60
CA ASP A 164 -4.95 -17.00 -11.37
C ASP A 164 -4.64 -17.34 -9.90
N PRO A 165 -3.85 -18.40 -9.63
CA PRO A 165 -3.45 -18.80 -8.28
C PRO A 165 -2.81 -17.67 -7.46
N GLY A 166 -1.99 -16.83 -8.11
CA GLY A 166 -1.29 -15.72 -7.48
C GLY A 166 -2.25 -14.61 -7.05
N LEU A 167 -3.18 -14.21 -7.91
CA LEU A 167 -4.21 -13.22 -7.59
C LEU A 167 -5.19 -13.75 -6.54
N PHE A 168 -5.56 -15.03 -6.62
CA PHE A 168 -6.44 -15.63 -5.62
C PHE A 168 -5.80 -15.64 -4.23
N ARG A 169 -4.49 -15.94 -4.12
CA ARG A 169 -3.78 -15.89 -2.84
C ARG A 169 -3.94 -14.52 -2.16
N ARG A 170 -3.77 -13.43 -2.90
CA ARG A 170 -3.96 -12.06 -2.39
C ARG A 170 -5.42 -11.79 -2.02
N SER A 171 -6.35 -12.24 -2.86
CA SER A 171 -7.80 -12.18 -2.60
C SER A 171 -8.19 -12.89 -1.30
N PHE A 172 -7.55 -14.02 -1.00
CA PHE A 172 -7.76 -14.77 0.24
C PHE A 172 -7.16 -14.05 1.45
N ASP A 173 -5.95 -13.50 1.34
CA ASP A 173 -5.33 -12.67 2.39
C ASP A 173 -6.18 -11.45 2.74
N VAL A 174 -6.71 -10.74 1.73
CA VAL A 174 -7.65 -9.64 1.96
C VAL A 174 -8.89 -10.14 2.71
N ALA A 175 -9.39 -11.34 2.39
CA ALA A 175 -10.61 -11.87 3.01
C ALA A 175 -10.41 -12.14 4.50
N LEU A 176 -9.26 -12.72 4.84
CA LEU A 176 -8.86 -12.99 6.23
C LEU A 176 -8.74 -11.70 7.06
N LEU A 177 -8.24 -10.61 6.46
CA LEU A 177 -8.08 -9.34 7.15
C LEU A 177 -9.38 -8.54 7.27
N THR A 178 -10.31 -8.68 6.33
CA THR A 178 -11.58 -7.93 6.34
C THR A 178 -12.75 -8.69 6.98
N GLY A 179 -12.56 -9.95 7.41
CA GLY A 179 -13.62 -10.77 7.98
C GLY A 179 -14.53 -11.44 6.94
N GLU A 180 -14.05 -11.60 5.70
CA GLU A 180 -14.74 -12.26 4.59
C GLU A 180 -14.20 -13.68 4.31
N GLU A 181 -13.50 -14.29 5.26
CA GLU A 181 -12.82 -15.59 5.10
C GLU A 181 -13.76 -16.71 4.63
N ASP A 182 -15.04 -16.69 5.02
CA ASP A 182 -16.04 -17.68 4.61
C ASP A 182 -16.30 -17.64 3.09
N ARG A 183 -16.25 -16.45 2.49
CA ARG A 183 -16.33 -16.29 1.02
C ARG A 183 -15.07 -16.86 0.38
N GLY A 184 -13.89 -16.52 0.90
CA GLY A 184 -12.61 -17.00 0.41
C GLY A 184 -12.48 -18.54 0.48
N CYS A 185 -12.86 -19.13 1.60
CA CYS A 185 -12.78 -20.57 1.82
C CYS A 185 -13.73 -21.36 0.93
N ARG A 186 -14.93 -20.85 0.67
CA ARG A 186 -15.85 -21.47 -0.29
C ARG A 186 -15.24 -21.55 -1.69
N ILE A 187 -14.67 -20.45 -2.18
CA ILE A 187 -14.00 -20.42 -3.49
C ILE A 187 -12.82 -21.40 -3.51
N MET A 188 -12.02 -21.45 -2.44
CA MET A 188 -10.88 -22.37 -2.32
C MET A 188 -11.30 -23.84 -2.41
N VAL A 189 -12.36 -24.23 -1.68
CA VAL A 189 -12.89 -25.60 -1.67
C VAL A 189 -13.52 -25.98 -3.02
N GLU A 190 -14.22 -25.04 -3.67
CA GLU A 190 -14.89 -25.26 -4.96
C GLU A 190 -13.95 -25.23 -6.17
N SER A 191 -12.68 -24.85 -5.99
CA SER A 191 -11.73 -24.61 -7.09
C SER A 191 -10.49 -25.52 -7.00
N PRO A 192 -10.54 -26.75 -7.56
CA PRO A 192 -9.43 -27.71 -7.51
C PRO A 192 -8.10 -27.19 -8.09
N ASN A 193 -8.17 -26.27 -9.06
CA ASN A 193 -7.00 -25.74 -9.76
C ASN A 193 -6.19 -24.72 -8.94
N LEU A 194 -6.72 -24.24 -7.80
CA LEU A 194 -6.01 -23.31 -6.93
C LEU A 194 -4.98 -24.01 -6.03
N ALA A 195 -4.91 -25.35 -6.01
CA ALA A 195 -3.89 -26.13 -5.30
C ALA A 195 -3.50 -25.54 -3.92
N PRO A 196 -4.45 -25.46 -2.97
CA PRO A 196 -4.20 -24.82 -1.68
C PRO A 196 -3.11 -25.55 -0.89
N THR A 197 -2.31 -24.78 -0.14
CA THR A 197 -1.36 -25.36 0.81
C THR A 197 -2.09 -26.07 1.95
N PHE A 198 -1.38 -26.96 2.66
CA PHE A 198 -1.98 -27.72 3.76
C PHE A 198 -2.63 -26.81 4.82
N PRO A 199 -1.97 -25.76 5.35
CA PRO A 199 -2.59 -24.89 6.35
C PRO A 199 -3.87 -24.22 5.85
N ALA A 200 -3.86 -23.66 4.63
CA ALA A 200 -5.02 -22.99 4.06
C ALA A 200 -6.18 -23.96 3.81
N ARG A 201 -5.88 -25.16 3.30
CA ARG A 201 -6.88 -26.21 3.09
C ARG A 201 -7.50 -26.67 4.40
N ILE A 202 -6.69 -26.91 5.43
CA ILE A 202 -7.16 -27.34 6.75
C ILE A 202 -8.05 -26.26 7.37
N PHE A 203 -7.61 -25.01 7.35
CA PHE A 203 -8.40 -23.87 7.81
C PHE A 203 -9.77 -23.81 7.11
N CYS A 204 -9.78 -23.89 5.79
CA CYS A 204 -11.03 -23.79 5.04
C CYS A 204 -11.96 -25.00 5.17
N LEU A 205 -11.43 -26.22 5.29
CA LEU A 205 -12.24 -27.40 5.59
C LEU A 205 -12.93 -27.28 6.95
N ALA A 206 -12.17 -26.89 8.00
CA ALA A 206 -12.72 -26.66 9.33
C ALA A 206 -13.76 -25.53 9.34
N ARG A 207 -13.48 -24.41 8.68
CA ARG A 207 -14.43 -23.29 8.54
C ARG A 207 -15.71 -23.69 7.81
N SER A 208 -15.63 -24.60 6.84
CA SER A 208 -16.80 -25.16 6.14
C SER A 208 -17.55 -26.23 6.93
N GLY A 209 -17.05 -26.63 8.11
CA GLY A 209 -17.67 -27.62 8.99
C GLY A 209 -17.20 -29.07 8.77
N ASP A 210 -16.27 -29.32 7.84
CA ASP A 210 -15.69 -30.65 7.60
C ASP A 210 -14.43 -30.86 8.46
N TRP A 211 -14.65 -30.90 9.78
CA TRP A 211 -13.60 -31.10 10.79
C TRP A 211 -12.84 -32.41 10.60
N ASN A 212 -13.53 -33.48 10.20
CA ASN A 212 -12.92 -34.79 9.96
C ASN A 212 -11.95 -34.74 8.78
N ALA A 213 -12.35 -34.11 7.66
CA ALA A 213 -11.44 -33.94 6.52
C ALA A 213 -10.26 -33.03 6.87
N ALA A 214 -10.49 -31.98 7.67
CA ALA A 214 -9.43 -31.08 8.14
C ALA A 214 -8.38 -31.85 8.97
N ALA A 215 -8.82 -32.64 9.97
CA ALA A 215 -7.95 -33.45 10.81
C ALA A 215 -7.19 -34.52 10.01
N LEU A 216 -7.85 -35.20 9.07
CA LEU A 216 -7.18 -36.16 8.17
C LEU A 216 -6.13 -35.47 7.29
N THR A 217 -6.44 -34.27 6.80
CA THR A 217 -5.52 -33.46 5.98
C THR A 217 -4.28 -33.05 6.79
N LEU A 218 -4.45 -32.66 8.05
CA LEU A 218 -3.35 -32.37 8.98
C LEU A 218 -2.43 -33.60 9.15
N ARG A 219 -2.99 -34.75 9.52
CA ARG A 219 -2.21 -36.00 9.69
C ARG A 219 -1.47 -36.42 8.42
N THR A 220 -2.10 -36.22 7.26
CA THR A 220 -1.49 -36.51 5.96
C THR A 220 -0.33 -35.55 5.66
N GLY A 221 -0.52 -34.25 5.89
CA GLY A 221 0.52 -33.24 5.69
C GLY A 221 1.73 -33.46 6.60
N GLN A 222 1.50 -33.82 7.87
CA GLN A 222 2.55 -34.22 8.82
C GLN A 222 3.34 -35.42 8.31
N ALA A 223 2.65 -36.49 7.91
CA ALA A 223 3.29 -37.71 7.43
C ALA A 223 4.12 -37.49 6.15
N LEU A 224 3.75 -36.51 5.32
CA LEU A 224 4.46 -36.13 4.09
C LEU A 224 5.55 -35.06 4.33
N GLY A 225 5.70 -34.53 5.55
CA GLY A 225 6.67 -33.48 5.86
C GLY A 225 6.34 -32.13 5.24
N HIS A 226 5.05 -31.85 4.99
CA HIS A 226 4.56 -30.59 4.43
C HIS A 226 3.98 -29.62 5.47
N ILE A 227 4.06 -29.97 6.74
CA ILE A 227 3.59 -29.17 7.87
C ILE A 227 4.75 -29.06 8.86
N THR A 228 5.13 -27.84 9.21
CA THR A 228 6.18 -27.59 10.21
C THR A 228 5.66 -27.84 11.63
N ASP A 229 6.56 -28.00 12.60
CA ASP A 229 6.16 -28.18 14.01
C ASP A 229 5.34 -26.98 14.54
N GLU A 230 5.67 -25.77 14.08
CA GLU A 230 4.95 -24.55 14.42
C GLU A 230 3.54 -24.53 13.82
N GLU A 231 3.41 -24.88 12.54
CA GLU A 231 2.12 -25.00 11.87
C GLU A 231 1.25 -26.08 12.50
N ASP A 232 1.83 -27.23 12.84
CA ASP A 232 1.12 -28.32 13.53
C ASP A 232 0.60 -27.89 14.90
N ALA A 233 1.42 -27.19 15.68
CA ALA A 233 1.03 -26.74 17.02
C ALA A 233 -0.15 -25.77 16.98
N LEU A 234 -0.21 -24.89 15.96
CA LEU A 234 -1.30 -23.96 15.73
C LEU A 234 -2.55 -24.65 15.15
N LEU A 235 -2.38 -25.47 14.11
CA LEU A 235 -3.47 -26.19 13.45
C LEU A 235 -4.14 -27.21 14.38
N SER A 236 -3.37 -27.91 15.22
CA SER A 236 -3.91 -28.86 16.19
C SER A 236 -4.81 -28.17 17.22
N ARG A 237 -4.37 -27.01 17.77
CA ARG A 237 -5.21 -26.20 18.68
C ARG A 237 -6.43 -25.62 17.99
N PHE A 238 -6.29 -25.22 16.73
CA PHE A 238 -7.40 -24.69 15.94
C PHE A 238 -8.48 -25.75 15.65
N LEU A 239 -8.08 -27.00 15.41
CA LEU A 239 -9.03 -28.09 15.12
C LEU A 239 -9.68 -28.69 16.36
N ASP A 240 -8.96 -28.74 17.48
CA ASP A 240 -9.43 -29.38 18.71
C ASP A 240 -8.95 -28.61 19.95
N PRO A 241 -9.56 -27.44 20.24
CA PRO A 241 -9.12 -26.58 21.34
C PRO A 241 -9.25 -27.25 22.72
N ASP A 242 -10.23 -28.15 22.88
CA ASP A 242 -10.52 -28.85 24.14
C ASP A 242 -9.33 -29.72 24.60
N LEU A 243 -8.60 -30.32 23.65
CA LEU A 243 -7.41 -31.13 23.95
C LEU A 243 -6.24 -30.32 24.51
N PHE A 244 -6.25 -29.00 24.35
CA PHE A 244 -5.18 -28.11 24.78
C PHE A 244 -5.61 -27.18 25.91
N GLU A 245 -6.75 -27.44 26.55
CA GLU A 245 -7.16 -26.70 27.74
C GLU A 245 -6.11 -26.79 28.85
N GLY A 246 -5.63 -25.63 29.31
CA GLY A 246 -4.64 -25.53 30.37
C GLY A 246 -3.18 -25.67 29.92
N GLU A 247 -2.94 -25.90 28.63
CA GLU A 247 -1.59 -25.83 28.06
C GLU A 247 -1.08 -24.38 28.03
N PRO A 248 0.25 -24.15 28.04
CA PRO A 248 0.81 -22.82 27.85
C PRO A 248 0.41 -22.22 26.49
N PRO A 249 0.25 -20.88 26.42
CA PRO A 249 0.02 -20.18 25.16
C PRO A 249 1.12 -20.49 24.14
N LEU A 250 0.75 -20.46 22.86
CA LEU A 250 1.72 -20.60 21.79
C LEU A 250 2.69 -19.42 21.75
N PRO A 251 3.97 -19.64 21.42
CA PRO A 251 4.84 -18.55 21.06
C PRO A 251 4.29 -17.84 19.81
N ALA A 252 4.39 -16.52 19.78
CA ALA A 252 4.05 -15.75 18.59
C ALA A 252 5.01 -16.14 17.44
N PRO A 253 4.49 -16.30 16.21
CA PRO A 253 5.30 -16.75 15.09
C PRO A 253 6.26 -15.63 14.66
N GLU A 254 7.44 -16.01 14.16
CA GLU A 254 8.42 -15.04 13.64
C GLU A 254 7.84 -14.20 12.49
N ARG A 255 7.02 -14.85 11.65
CA ARG A 255 6.30 -14.23 10.53
C ARG A 255 4.79 -14.38 10.74
N ILE A 256 4.14 -13.27 11.07
CA ILE A 256 2.68 -13.22 11.19
C ILE A 256 2.07 -13.01 9.80
N THR A 257 1.30 -13.99 9.35
CA THR A 257 0.52 -13.93 8.10
C THR A 257 -0.96 -13.70 8.41
N PRO A 258 -1.79 -13.21 7.47
CA PRO A 258 -3.24 -13.10 7.68
C PRO A 258 -3.87 -14.41 8.14
N LEU A 259 -3.43 -15.55 7.58
CA LEU A 259 -3.95 -16.87 7.93
C LEU A 259 -3.55 -17.27 9.35
N SER A 260 -2.27 -17.17 9.71
CA SER A 260 -1.83 -17.49 11.07
C SER A 260 -2.45 -16.55 12.09
N TRP A 261 -2.53 -15.25 11.80
CA TRP A 261 -3.17 -14.27 12.66
C TRP A 261 -4.66 -14.58 12.90
N ARG A 262 -5.41 -15.01 11.87
CA ARG A 262 -6.79 -15.50 12.03
C ARG A 262 -6.89 -16.74 12.88
N MET A 263 -5.98 -17.70 12.72
CA MET A 263 -5.97 -18.90 13.55
C MET A 263 -5.67 -18.57 15.01
N PHE A 264 -4.73 -17.67 15.30
CA PHE A 264 -4.45 -17.18 16.65
C PHE A 264 -5.67 -16.53 17.31
N GLU A 265 -6.41 -15.68 16.59
CA GLU A 265 -7.68 -15.15 17.12
C GLU A 265 -8.70 -16.26 17.38
N ALA A 266 -8.83 -17.22 16.47
CA ALA A 266 -9.80 -18.31 16.58
C ALA A 266 -9.54 -19.25 17.79
N ILE A 267 -8.29 -19.43 18.20
CA ILE A 267 -7.92 -20.22 19.38
C ILE A 267 -7.96 -19.41 20.69
N GLY A 268 -8.38 -18.14 20.65
CA GLY A 268 -8.45 -17.29 21.84
C GLY A 268 -7.10 -16.71 22.29
N GLU A 269 -6.09 -16.72 21.43
CA GLU A 269 -4.76 -16.16 21.68
C GLU A 269 -4.46 -15.01 20.70
N PRO A 270 -5.27 -13.93 20.69
CA PRO A 270 -5.17 -12.88 19.66
C PRO A 270 -3.81 -12.17 19.71
N LEU A 271 -3.20 -11.99 18.54
CA LEU A 271 -1.98 -11.22 18.38
C LEU A 271 -2.30 -9.75 18.15
N SER A 272 -1.54 -8.86 18.78
CA SER A 272 -1.69 -7.41 18.60
C SER A 272 -1.37 -6.99 17.16
N THR A 273 -2.23 -6.16 16.56
CA THR A 273 -2.04 -5.57 15.24
C THR A 273 -1.27 -4.25 15.27
N ALA A 274 -0.96 -3.72 16.46
CA ALA A 274 -0.38 -2.39 16.67
C ALA A 274 0.99 -2.20 16.00
N THR A 275 1.80 -3.26 15.89
CA THR A 275 3.13 -3.25 15.25
C THR A 275 3.16 -4.03 13.94
N LEU A 276 2.04 -4.60 13.52
CA LEU A 276 1.94 -5.34 12.27
C LEU A 276 1.82 -4.37 11.08
N PRO A 277 2.12 -4.85 9.85
CA PRO A 277 1.88 -4.10 8.62
C PRO A 277 0.48 -3.50 8.59
N ILE A 278 0.35 -2.33 7.97
CA ILE A 278 -0.86 -1.51 8.05
C ILE A 278 -2.13 -2.25 7.59
N ALA A 279 -2.00 -3.19 6.65
CA ALA A 279 -3.10 -4.06 6.23
C ALA A 279 -3.82 -4.76 7.40
N PHE A 280 -3.11 -5.17 8.45
CA PHE A 280 -3.70 -5.82 9.62
C PHE A 280 -4.61 -4.90 10.46
N ALA A 281 -4.48 -3.57 10.32
CA ALA A 281 -5.34 -2.62 11.02
C ALA A 281 -6.82 -2.77 10.62
N HIS A 282 -7.11 -3.23 9.40
CA HIS A 282 -8.50 -3.48 8.97
C HIS A 282 -9.23 -4.47 9.86
N ALA A 283 -8.51 -5.42 10.41
CA ALA A 283 -9.12 -6.44 11.24
C ALA A 283 -9.62 -5.91 12.59
N GLU A 284 -9.03 -4.82 13.07
CA GLU A 284 -9.49 -4.11 14.26
C GLU A 284 -10.69 -3.19 13.98
N LEU A 285 -11.04 -2.92 12.72
CA LEU A 285 -12.22 -2.09 12.41
C LEU A 285 -13.54 -2.83 12.65
N ARG A 286 -13.49 -4.14 12.89
CA ARG A 286 -14.70 -4.94 13.08
C ARG A 286 -15.30 -4.73 14.47
N PRO A 287 -16.62 -4.94 14.64
CA PRO A 287 -17.30 -4.72 15.92
C PRO A 287 -16.78 -5.55 17.11
N GLN A 288 -16.08 -6.66 16.85
CA GLN A 288 -15.53 -7.53 17.90
C GLN A 288 -14.30 -6.92 18.59
N ALA A 289 -13.60 -6.01 17.91
CA ALA A 289 -12.45 -5.32 18.49
C ALA A 289 -12.90 -4.29 19.55
N GLY A 290 -12.04 -4.05 20.52
CA GLY A 290 -12.26 -3.00 21.50
C GLY A 290 -12.24 -1.62 20.85
N TRP A 291 -13.09 -0.70 21.30
CA TRP A 291 -13.24 0.64 20.71
C TRP A 291 -11.93 1.43 20.63
N LYS A 292 -11.03 1.27 21.62
CA LYS A 292 -9.69 1.87 21.56
C LYS A 292 -8.88 1.36 20.36
N ALA A 293 -8.86 0.04 20.14
CA ALA A 293 -8.15 -0.57 19.02
C ALA A 293 -8.75 -0.17 17.68
N GLN A 294 -10.09 -0.11 17.58
CA GLN A 294 -10.80 0.42 16.42
C GLN A 294 -10.34 1.84 16.06
N ILE A 295 -10.26 2.73 17.06
CA ILE A 295 -9.81 4.10 16.84
C ILE A 295 -8.34 4.15 16.41
N GLU A 296 -7.45 3.48 17.13
CA GLU A 296 -6.01 3.48 16.78
C GLU A 296 -5.76 2.91 15.38
N ALA A 297 -6.49 1.85 14.99
CA ALA A 297 -6.45 1.29 13.65
C ALA A 297 -7.00 2.26 12.60
N ALA A 298 -8.14 2.89 12.86
CA ALA A 298 -8.74 3.86 11.96
C ALA A 298 -7.86 5.09 11.77
N GLU A 299 -7.21 5.60 12.81
CA GLU A 299 -6.24 6.69 12.70
C GLU A 299 -5.06 6.28 11.83
N ARG A 300 -4.51 5.08 12.06
CA ARG A 300 -3.37 4.56 11.28
C ARG A 300 -3.73 4.44 9.80
N LEU A 301 -4.93 3.92 9.49
CA LEU A 301 -5.45 3.78 8.13
C LEU A 301 -5.82 5.13 7.50
N ALA A 302 -6.41 6.06 8.24
CA ALA A 302 -6.77 7.39 7.76
C ALA A 302 -5.54 8.23 7.44
N ARG A 303 -4.51 8.18 8.30
CA ARG A 303 -3.19 8.77 8.03
C ARG A 303 -2.56 8.20 6.76
N ALA A 304 -2.79 6.92 6.49
CA ALA A 304 -2.37 6.26 5.27
C ALA A 304 -3.30 6.54 4.07
N GLY A 305 -4.41 7.24 4.22
CA GLY A 305 -5.41 7.45 3.16
C GLY A 305 -6.07 6.15 2.68
N ALA A 306 -5.98 5.08 3.47
CA ALA A 306 -6.51 3.76 3.14
C ALA A 306 -8.03 3.65 3.38
N ILE A 307 -8.57 4.47 4.28
CA ILE A 307 -10.00 4.56 4.59
C ILE A 307 -10.52 5.99 4.39
N PRO A 308 -11.83 6.17 4.14
CA PRO A 308 -12.42 7.50 4.07
C PRO A 308 -12.41 8.19 5.44
N SER A 309 -12.15 9.50 5.46
CA SER A 309 -12.11 10.34 6.68
C SER A 309 -13.41 10.28 7.49
N ASN A 310 -14.55 10.04 6.82
CA ASN A 310 -15.86 9.90 7.48
C ASN A 310 -15.96 8.65 8.37
N LEU A 311 -15.20 7.59 8.09
CA LEU A 311 -15.17 6.40 8.95
C LEU A 311 -14.55 6.75 10.31
N LEU A 312 -13.43 7.49 10.30
CA LEU A 312 -12.79 7.98 11.52
C LEU A 312 -13.70 8.94 12.30
N LEU A 313 -14.40 9.85 11.60
CA LEU A 313 -15.40 10.73 12.21
C LEU A 313 -16.50 9.93 12.92
N GLY A 314 -17.00 8.86 12.29
CA GLY A 314 -17.99 7.97 12.90
C GLY A 314 -17.49 7.35 14.21
N LEU A 315 -16.28 6.80 14.20
CA LEU A 315 -15.68 6.18 15.39
C LEU A 315 -15.41 7.18 16.52
N TYR A 316 -14.94 8.38 16.20
CA TYR A 316 -14.72 9.44 17.18
C TYR A 316 -16.01 9.98 17.81
N THR A 317 -17.15 9.87 17.13
CA THR A 317 -18.43 10.41 17.60
C THR A 317 -19.37 9.35 18.16
N GLU A 318 -19.00 8.06 18.08
CA GLU A 318 -19.86 6.94 18.47
C GLU A 318 -20.21 6.93 19.96
N ARG A 319 -19.24 7.22 20.85
CA ARG A 319 -19.38 7.07 22.30
C ARG A 319 -18.63 8.16 23.04
N LYS A 320 -18.95 8.39 24.32
CA LYS A 320 -18.14 9.27 25.17
C LYS A 320 -16.77 8.64 25.46
N PRO A 321 -15.69 9.42 25.56
CA PRO A 321 -14.36 8.93 25.93
C PRO A 321 -14.42 8.04 27.18
N ALA A 322 -13.81 6.86 27.10
CA ALA A 322 -13.90 5.86 28.16
C ALA A 322 -12.95 6.16 29.35
N ALA A 323 -11.89 6.93 29.12
CA ALA A 323 -10.91 7.35 30.13
C ALA A 323 -10.29 8.70 29.74
N SER A 324 -9.25 9.13 30.46
CA SER A 324 -8.38 10.25 30.08
C SER A 324 -7.04 9.74 29.54
N GLY A 325 -6.35 10.56 28.74
CA GLY A 325 -5.03 10.28 28.19
C GLY A 325 -5.05 9.68 26.79
N GLY A 326 -4.02 10.02 26.00
CA GLY A 326 -3.76 9.45 24.67
C GLY A 326 -4.94 9.63 23.71
N VAL A 327 -5.41 8.52 23.15
CA VAL A 327 -6.55 8.48 22.22
C VAL A 327 -7.78 9.18 22.77
N TRP A 328 -8.06 9.04 24.07
CA TRP A 328 -9.28 9.57 24.65
C TRP A 328 -9.32 11.09 24.72
N ASP A 329 -8.17 11.73 24.92
CA ASP A 329 -8.10 13.19 24.92
C ASP A 329 -8.30 13.74 23.50
N ARG A 330 -7.83 13.03 22.46
CA ARG A 330 -8.15 13.36 21.06
C ARG A 330 -9.64 13.23 20.77
N VAL A 331 -10.26 12.12 21.16
CA VAL A 331 -11.70 11.91 21.00
C VAL A 331 -12.48 13.01 21.72
N ALA A 332 -12.11 13.36 22.95
CA ALA A 332 -12.77 14.42 23.72
C ALA A 332 -12.68 15.79 23.02
N ALA A 333 -11.48 16.18 22.56
CA ALA A 333 -11.27 17.42 21.84
C ALA A 333 -12.02 17.45 20.51
N PHE A 334 -12.04 16.33 19.78
CA PHE A 334 -12.77 16.21 18.53
C PHE A 334 -14.27 16.40 18.75
N GLN A 335 -14.87 15.72 19.73
CA GLN A 335 -16.29 15.86 20.05
C GLN A 335 -16.66 17.27 20.51
N LYS A 336 -15.78 17.93 21.27
CA LYS A 336 -15.97 19.31 21.71
C LYS A 336 -15.97 20.27 20.52
N PHE A 337 -15.02 20.11 19.59
CA PHE A 337 -14.96 20.88 18.35
C PHE A 337 -16.18 20.61 17.46
N GLU A 338 -16.55 19.35 17.29
CA GLU A 338 -17.69 18.93 16.49
C GLU A 338 -19.00 19.56 17.02
N SER A 339 -19.19 19.56 18.34
CA SER A 339 -20.34 20.21 18.99
C SER A 339 -20.39 21.71 18.70
N ALA A 340 -19.23 22.39 18.70
CA ALA A 340 -19.13 23.82 18.33
C ALA A 340 -19.44 24.06 16.86
N ILE A 341 -18.99 23.16 15.99
CA ILE A 341 -19.30 23.18 14.56
C ILE A 341 -20.80 23.00 14.31
N GLN A 342 -21.46 22.05 15.00
CA GLN A 342 -22.90 21.82 14.92
C GLN A 342 -23.74 23.00 15.41
N SER A 343 -23.33 23.64 16.51
CA SER A 343 -24.05 24.80 17.05
C SER A 343 -23.98 26.03 16.16
N GLY A 344 -22.96 26.12 15.28
CA GLY A 344 -22.70 27.28 14.44
C GLY A 344 -22.17 28.49 15.22
N ASP A 345 -21.81 28.31 16.50
CA ASP A 345 -21.26 29.37 17.33
C ASP A 345 -19.81 29.66 16.92
N ARG A 346 -19.62 30.77 16.21
CA ARG A 346 -18.32 31.26 15.74
C ARG A 346 -17.31 31.38 16.88
N ALA A 347 -17.70 31.83 18.06
CA ALA A 347 -16.79 32.02 19.19
C ALA A 347 -16.35 30.66 19.75
N ALA A 348 -17.29 29.71 19.90
CA ALA A 348 -16.97 28.36 20.34
C ALA A 348 -16.06 27.61 19.34
N ILE A 349 -16.30 27.78 18.03
CA ILE A 349 -15.46 27.21 16.97
C ILE A 349 -14.04 27.79 17.06
N ALA A 350 -13.91 29.11 17.15
CA ALA A 350 -12.61 29.77 17.26
C ALA A 350 -11.85 29.35 18.52
N GLN A 351 -12.54 29.09 19.63
CA GLN A 351 -11.94 28.66 20.89
C GLN A 351 -11.49 27.19 20.87
N THR A 352 -12.17 26.32 20.12
CA THR A 352 -11.90 24.87 20.11
C THR A 352 -10.94 24.45 18.99
N LEU A 353 -10.87 25.22 17.90
CA LEU A 353 -10.06 24.89 16.72
C LEU A 353 -8.55 24.71 17.01
N PRO A 354 -7.87 25.54 17.83
CA PRO A 354 -6.45 25.34 18.12
C PRO A 354 -6.12 24.01 18.82
N ASP A 355 -6.88 23.64 19.84
CA ASP A 355 -6.67 22.39 20.60
C ASP A 355 -6.87 21.15 19.71
N ILE A 356 -7.95 21.12 18.92
CA ILE A 356 -8.17 19.98 18.02
C ILE A 356 -7.13 19.94 16.90
N TRP A 357 -6.71 21.09 16.36
CA TRP A 357 -5.68 21.15 15.33
C TRP A 357 -4.34 20.59 15.81
N GLN A 358 -3.91 20.98 17.02
CA GLN A 358 -2.71 20.42 17.64
C GLN A 358 -2.82 18.90 17.76
N ARG A 359 -3.96 18.39 18.24
CA ARG A 359 -4.17 16.94 18.44
C ARG A 359 -4.23 16.15 17.14
N MET A 360 -4.74 16.73 16.07
CA MET A 360 -4.70 16.10 14.75
C MET A 360 -3.28 16.12 14.19
N THR A 361 -2.52 17.20 14.41
CA THR A 361 -1.11 17.28 14.01
C THR A 361 -0.24 16.26 14.75
N GLU A 362 -0.41 16.11 16.06
CA GLU A 362 0.30 15.10 16.88
C GLU A 362 0.05 13.65 16.44
N ALA A 363 -1.09 13.39 15.79
CA ALA A 363 -1.45 12.08 15.26
C ALA A 363 -1.26 11.97 13.72
N GLU A 364 -0.72 13.01 13.07
CA GLU A 364 -0.57 13.13 11.61
C GLU A 364 -1.90 12.94 10.84
N LEU A 365 -2.98 13.49 11.39
CA LEU A 365 -4.35 13.46 10.86
C LEU A 365 -4.78 14.79 10.25
N GLU A 366 -3.85 15.68 9.92
CA GLU A 366 -4.13 17.02 9.39
C GLU A 366 -4.93 16.95 8.10
N VAL A 367 -4.56 16.05 7.18
CA VAL A 367 -5.24 15.91 5.88
C VAL A 367 -6.62 15.26 6.02
N PRO A 368 -6.82 14.14 6.76
CA PRO A 368 -8.16 13.64 7.07
C PRO A 368 -9.05 14.70 7.75
N PHE A 369 -8.50 15.50 8.64
CA PHE A 369 -9.25 16.58 9.29
C PHE A 369 -9.60 17.73 8.33
N ALA A 370 -8.67 18.10 7.44
CA ALA A 370 -8.89 19.08 6.38
C ALA A 370 -9.95 18.63 5.36
N ASP A 371 -9.98 17.35 5.03
CA ASP A 371 -10.99 16.73 4.17
C ASP A 371 -12.40 16.88 4.77
N LEU A 372 -12.54 16.66 6.07
CA LEU A 372 -13.83 16.80 6.78
C LEU A 372 -14.28 18.26 6.95
N TYR A 373 -13.37 19.17 7.31
CA TYR A 373 -13.74 20.50 7.82
C TYR A 373 -13.20 21.70 7.03
N GLY A 374 -12.25 21.53 6.12
CA GLY A 374 -11.57 22.64 5.44
C GLY A 374 -12.53 23.56 4.66
N ASN A 375 -13.50 22.99 3.95
CA ASN A 375 -14.52 23.74 3.23
C ASN A 375 -15.47 24.48 4.20
N ARG A 376 -15.96 23.80 5.23
CA ARG A 376 -16.90 24.39 6.21
C ARG A 376 -16.26 25.52 7.00
N LEU A 377 -15.04 25.34 7.48
CA LEU A 377 -14.28 26.37 8.20
C LEU A 377 -13.96 27.57 7.31
N SER A 378 -13.75 27.35 6.01
CA SER A 378 -13.48 28.45 5.08
C SER A 378 -14.65 29.41 4.91
N ALA A 379 -15.89 28.95 5.12
CA ALA A 379 -17.08 29.78 5.04
C ALA A 379 -17.32 30.62 6.31
N ILE A 380 -16.57 30.37 7.39
CA ILE A 380 -16.73 31.07 8.67
C ILE A 380 -15.69 32.18 8.73
N PRO A 381 -16.07 33.44 9.05
CA PRO A 381 -15.12 34.54 9.15
C PRO A 381 -14.30 34.41 10.44
N LEU A 382 -13.35 33.50 10.53
CA LEU A 382 -12.48 33.38 11.71
C LEU A 382 -11.42 34.48 11.75
N GLU A 383 -10.89 34.78 12.93
CA GLU A 383 -9.85 35.80 13.15
C GLU A 383 -8.68 35.20 13.98
N GLY A 384 -7.51 35.84 13.94
CA GLY A 384 -6.33 35.42 14.69
C GLY A 384 -5.84 34.01 14.34
N GLU A 385 -5.42 33.24 15.35
CA GLU A 385 -4.90 31.88 15.18
C GLU A 385 -5.90 30.94 14.49
N ALA A 386 -7.19 31.03 14.84
CA ALA A 386 -8.24 30.21 14.23
C ALA A 386 -8.38 30.49 12.72
N ALA A 387 -8.14 31.72 12.26
CA ALA A 387 -8.14 32.06 10.84
C ALA A 387 -6.97 31.40 10.10
N SER A 388 -5.78 31.42 10.70
CA SER A 388 -4.56 30.81 10.15
C SER A 388 -4.71 29.29 10.03
N ILE A 389 -5.25 28.64 11.06
CA ILE A 389 -5.56 27.20 11.02
C ILE A 389 -6.60 26.91 9.95
N ALA A 390 -7.68 27.71 9.86
CA ALA A 390 -8.71 27.52 8.84
C ALA A 390 -8.17 27.68 7.41
N LEU A 391 -7.23 28.62 7.17
CA LEU A 391 -6.54 28.74 5.89
C LEU A 391 -5.69 27.51 5.59
N THR A 392 -4.92 27.01 6.57
CA THR A 392 -4.12 25.78 6.44
C THR A 392 -5.00 24.60 6.06
N LEU A 393 -6.12 24.40 6.76
CA LEU A 393 -7.09 23.35 6.47
C LEU A 393 -7.73 23.52 5.08
N ALA A 394 -8.02 24.75 4.66
CA ALA A 394 -8.50 25.01 3.32
C ALA A 394 -7.50 24.54 2.26
N LEU A 395 -6.22 24.85 2.45
CA LEU A 395 -5.13 24.52 1.55
C LEU A 395 -4.78 23.02 1.52
N LEU A 396 -5.03 22.29 2.61
CA LEU A 396 -4.84 20.83 2.68
C LEU A 396 -6.06 20.04 2.17
N SER A 397 -7.23 20.68 2.03
CA SER A 397 -8.48 20.04 1.63
C SER A 397 -8.53 19.70 0.13
N PRO A 398 -9.42 18.78 -0.31
CA PRO A 398 -9.60 18.47 -1.74
C PRO A 398 -10.03 19.66 -2.61
N ASP A 399 -10.65 20.68 -1.99
CA ASP A 399 -11.18 21.90 -2.61
C ASP A 399 -10.20 23.09 -2.55
N PHE A 400 -8.92 22.85 -2.24
CA PHE A 400 -7.93 23.90 -1.99
C PHE A 400 -7.85 24.97 -3.08
N ASP A 401 -8.03 24.60 -4.35
CA ASP A 401 -7.96 25.49 -5.51
C ASP A 401 -9.09 26.51 -5.52
N ARG A 402 -10.33 26.04 -5.33
CA ARG A 402 -11.53 26.87 -5.21
C ARG A 402 -11.46 27.76 -3.97
N LEU A 403 -11.02 27.20 -2.84
CA LEU A 403 -10.94 27.92 -1.57
C LEU A 403 -9.83 28.99 -1.60
N ALA A 404 -8.68 28.70 -2.21
CA ALA A 404 -7.59 29.66 -2.37
C ALA A 404 -7.97 30.81 -3.32
N ALA A 405 -8.77 30.56 -4.36
CA ALA A 405 -9.20 31.61 -5.30
C ALA A 405 -10.02 32.73 -4.62
N ALA A 406 -10.74 32.41 -3.54
CA ALA A 406 -11.59 33.35 -2.81
C ALA A 406 -10.85 34.15 -1.71
N ARG A 407 -9.55 33.91 -1.50
CA ARG A 407 -8.77 34.47 -0.38
C ARG A 407 -7.83 35.59 -0.81
N THR A 408 -7.71 36.59 0.05
CA THR A 408 -6.68 37.64 -0.03
C THR A 408 -5.59 37.31 0.98
N PRO A 409 -4.30 37.31 0.60
CA PRO A 409 -3.21 37.04 1.53
C PRO A 409 -3.07 38.14 2.58
N ALA A 410 -2.78 37.76 3.82
CA ALA A 410 -2.44 38.67 4.90
C ALA A 410 -0.94 39.05 4.93
N ASP A 411 -0.06 38.16 4.47
CA ASP A 411 1.38 38.34 4.44
C ASP A 411 2.04 37.64 3.23
N ASP A 412 3.36 37.76 3.10
CA ASP A 412 4.13 37.17 1.99
C ASP A 412 4.10 35.63 1.99
N ARG A 413 4.03 35.00 3.16
CA ARG A 413 3.95 33.53 3.28
C ARG A 413 2.61 33.04 2.76
N GLU A 414 1.51 33.66 3.18
CA GLU A 414 0.18 33.37 2.67
C GLU A 414 0.08 33.68 1.18
N ALA A 415 0.67 34.78 0.70
CA ALA A 415 0.71 35.11 -0.71
C ALA A 415 1.36 33.97 -1.50
N PHE A 416 2.53 33.49 -1.07
CA PHE A 416 3.23 32.38 -1.69
C PHE A 416 2.40 31.08 -1.69
N LEU A 417 1.82 30.71 -0.54
CA LEU A 417 0.96 29.53 -0.42
C LEU A 417 -0.28 29.62 -1.32
N LEU A 418 -0.96 30.76 -1.36
CA LEU A 418 -2.10 30.98 -2.26
C LEU A 418 -1.66 31.00 -3.74
N GLY A 419 -0.46 31.46 -4.04
CA GLY A 419 0.16 31.38 -5.36
C GLY A 419 0.40 29.94 -5.82
N LEU A 420 1.00 29.10 -4.97
CA LEU A 420 1.11 27.66 -5.20
C LEU A 420 -0.26 27.01 -5.37
N ALA A 421 -1.19 27.35 -4.48
CA ALA A 421 -2.54 26.88 -4.53
C ALA A 421 -3.30 27.33 -5.78
N ARG A 422 -2.79 28.30 -6.57
CA ARG A 422 -3.34 28.73 -7.87
C ARG A 422 -2.50 28.23 -9.05
N GLY A 423 -1.35 27.61 -8.80
CA GLY A 423 -0.40 27.16 -9.83
C GLY A 423 0.45 28.28 -10.42
N ASN A 424 0.52 29.44 -9.76
CA ASN A 424 1.29 30.59 -10.23
C ASN A 424 1.91 31.36 -9.05
N PRO A 425 3.04 30.87 -8.50
CA PRO A 425 3.82 31.57 -7.50
C PRO A 425 4.81 32.59 -8.10
N ASP A 426 4.80 32.82 -9.41
CA ASP A 426 5.78 33.68 -10.07
C ASP A 426 5.72 35.12 -9.55
N GLY A 427 6.88 35.70 -9.26
CA GLY A 427 7.00 37.04 -8.70
C GLY A 427 6.66 37.16 -7.21
N LEU A 428 6.29 36.06 -6.54
CA LEU A 428 6.08 36.02 -5.09
C LEU A 428 7.40 35.70 -4.39
N THR A 429 7.60 36.27 -3.19
CA THR A 429 8.79 36.05 -2.37
C THR A 429 8.74 34.67 -1.71
N PRO A 430 9.67 33.74 -2.02
CA PRO A 430 9.69 32.44 -1.35
C PRO A 430 10.14 32.59 0.11
N PRO A 431 9.38 32.08 1.11
CA PRO A 431 9.68 32.31 2.53
C PRO A 431 10.90 31.55 3.07
N ASP A 432 11.32 30.45 2.43
CA ASP A 432 12.45 29.62 2.89
C ASP A 432 13.21 28.92 1.74
N SER A 433 14.14 28.01 2.06
CA SER A 433 14.89 27.24 1.07
C SER A 433 14.04 26.24 0.28
N LEU A 434 13.04 25.63 0.92
CA LEU A 434 12.15 24.68 0.26
C LEU A 434 11.24 25.39 -0.73
N ALA A 435 10.68 26.54 -0.35
CA ALA A 435 9.92 27.41 -1.24
C ALA A 435 10.74 27.87 -2.45
N ARG A 436 12.04 28.16 -2.27
CA ARG A 436 12.95 28.49 -3.39
C ARG A 436 13.19 27.33 -4.34
N ALA A 437 13.14 26.09 -3.87
CA ALA A 437 13.23 24.90 -4.72
C ALA A 437 11.88 24.58 -5.41
N ILE A 438 10.76 24.86 -4.74
CA ILE A 438 9.42 24.62 -5.30
C ILE A 438 9.10 25.63 -6.42
N ALA A 439 9.38 26.92 -6.22
CA ALA A 439 8.94 27.98 -7.13
C ALA A 439 9.31 27.75 -8.62
N PRO A 440 10.55 27.36 -8.97
CA PRO A 440 10.92 27.11 -10.38
C PRO A 440 10.07 26.02 -11.06
N ALA A 441 9.59 25.02 -10.32
CA ALA A 441 8.74 23.97 -10.88
C ALA A 441 7.39 24.50 -11.42
N PHE A 442 6.95 25.65 -10.92
CA PHE A 442 5.72 26.32 -11.36
C PHE A 442 5.92 27.30 -12.52
N ALA A 443 7.18 27.59 -12.87
CA ALA A 443 7.58 28.38 -14.02
C ALA A 443 7.88 27.46 -15.24
N ASN A 444 8.88 27.84 -16.05
CA ASN A 444 9.32 27.09 -17.25
C ASN A 444 10.51 26.15 -16.97
N HIS A 445 10.55 25.49 -15.81
CA HIS A 445 11.59 24.52 -15.51
C HIS A 445 11.41 23.26 -16.35
N GLU A 446 12.43 22.88 -17.11
CA GLU A 446 12.43 21.63 -17.88
C GLU A 446 12.87 20.48 -16.95
N PRO A 447 12.12 19.36 -16.89
CA PRO A 447 12.51 18.23 -16.06
C PRO A 447 13.90 17.69 -16.42
N GLY A 448 14.58 17.12 -15.43
CA GLY A 448 15.84 16.41 -15.62
C GLY A 448 15.82 15.40 -16.78
N ARG A 449 17.01 15.13 -17.34
CA ARG A 449 17.16 14.33 -18.57
C ARG A 449 16.52 12.94 -18.48
N ASP A 450 16.64 12.28 -17.34
CA ASP A 450 16.03 10.97 -17.06
C ASP A 450 14.50 10.99 -17.19
N LEU A 451 13.86 12.00 -16.60
CA LEU A 451 12.42 12.24 -16.68
C LEU A 451 11.99 12.65 -18.10
N ALA A 452 12.75 13.52 -18.75
CA ALA A 452 12.47 13.98 -20.11
C ALA A 452 12.53 12.82 -21.14
N GLU A 453 13.47 11.89 -20.96
CA GLU A 453 13.59 10.68 -21.79
C GLU A 453 12.35 9.77 -21.66
N LEU A 454 11.81 9.60 -20.45
CA LEU A 454 10.58 8.82 -20.23
C LEU A 454 9.36 9.47 -20.91
N ILE A 455 9.20 10.79 -20.80
CA ILE A 455 8.12 11.52 -21.50
C ILE A 455 8.26 11.37 -23.02
N ALA A 456 9.48 11.56 -23.55
CA ALA A 456 9.74 11.46 -24.99
C ALA A 456 9.42 10.06 -25.55
N GLN A 457 9.57 9.03 -24.71
CA GLN A 457 9.24 7.64 -25.02
C GLN A 457 7.77 7.28 -24.73
N THR A 458 6.92 8.24 -24.34
CA THR A 458 5.52 8.00 -23.95
C THR A 458 5.34 7.04 -22.75
N ARG A 459 6.36 6.94 -21.88
CA ARG A 459 6.36 6.10 -20.67
C ARG A 459 5.88 6.88 -19.45
N THR A 460 4.68 7.46 -19.56
CA THR A 460 4.14 8.43 -18.59
C THR A 460 4.02 7.88 -17.17
N GLY A 461 3.58 6.62 -17.02
CA GLY A 461 3.44 5.99 -15.70
C GLY A 461 4.77 5.83 -14.98
N GLU A 462 5.82 5.40 -15.70
CA GLU A 462 7.17 5.28 -15.16
C GLU A 462 7.77 6.65 -14.83
N ALA A 463 7.47 7.67 -15.64
CA ALA A 463 7.88 9.04 -15.35
C ALA A 463 7.25 9.54 -14.05
N ILE A 464 5.96 9.30 -13.84
CA ILE A 464 5.24 9.68 -12.62
C ILE A 464 5.83 8.99 -11.39
N LEU A 465 6.04 7.65 -11.44
CA LEU A 465 6.69 6.90 -10.35
C LEU A 465 8.07 7.48 -10.01
N THR A 466 8.88 7.75 -11.04
CA THR A 466 10.21 8.35 -10.85
C THR A 466 10.14 9.76 -10.25
N ALA A 467 9.12 10.57 -10.58
CA ALA A 467 8.92 11.87 -9.96
C ALA A 467 8.46 11.77 -8.50
N ILE A 468 7.61 10.78 -8.16
CA ILE A 468 7.22 10.52 -6.78
C ILE A 468 8.47 10.24 -5.94
N ASP A 469 9.32 9.29 -6.35
CA ASP A 469 10.57 8.98 -5.64
C ASP A 469 11.51 10.19 -5.52
N LYS A 470 11.66 11.00 -6.58
CA LYS A 470 12.49 12.22 -6.54
C LYS A 470 11.98 13.24 -5.52
N ILE A 471 10.66 13.48 -5.47
CA ILE A 471 10.08 14.42 -4.52
C ILE A 471 10.24 13.90 -3.09
N GLU A 472 10.06 12.59 -2.87
CA GLU A 472 10.24 11.94 -1.57
C GLU A 472 11.68 12.04 -1.06
N ARG A 473 12.68 11.81 -1.92
CA ARG A 473 14.09 12.07 -1.59
C ARG A 473 14.34 13.54 -1.27
N GLY A 474 13.58 14.44 -1.87
CA GLY A 474 13.61 15.87 -1.58
C GLY A 474 13.17 16.26 -0.18
N VAL A 475 12.20 15.53 0.41
CA VAL A 475 11.83 15.68 1.83
C VAL A 475 13.04 15.39 2.74
N GLN A 476 13.98 14.56 2.28
CA GLN A 476 15.20 14.18 3.00
C GLN A 476 16.42 15.08 2.67
N GLY A 477 16.24 16.12 1.85
CA GLY A 477 17.25 17.14 1.58
C GLY A 477 17.68 17.29 0.10
N ASP A 478 17.21 16.43 -0.80
CA ASP A 478 17.46 16.53 -2.26
C ASP A 478 16.49 17.55 -2.92
N LEU A 479 16.73 18.84 -2.69
CA LEU A 479 15.82 19.90 -3.15
C LEU A 479 15.70 19.98 -4.68
N ASP A 480 16.72 19.56 -5.43
CA ASP A 480 16.68 19.54 -6.90
C ASP A 480 15.66 18.49 -7.39
N GLY A 481 15.57 17.34 -6.69
CA GLY A 481 14.55 16.32 -6.93
C GLY A 481 13.11 16.83 -6.75
N VAL A 482 12.88 17.75 -5.80
CA VAL A 482 11.57 18.39 -5.62
C VAL A 482 11.20 19.23 -6.84
N THR A 483 12.13 20.07 -7.31
CA THR A 483 11.89 20.92 -8.48
C THR A 483 11.58 20.10 -9.72
N ASP A 484 12.42 19.11 -10.02
CA ASP A 484 12.29 18.24 -11.18
C ASP A 484 11.00 17.43 -11.17
N GLY A 485 10.68 16.79 -10.03
CA GLY A 485 9.50 15.96 -9.90
C GLY A 485 8.21 16.76 -10.02
N LEU A 486 8.12 17.92 -9.35
CA LEU A 486 6.95 18.80 -9.46
C LEU A 486 6.77 19.33 -10.88
N ALA A 487 7.86 19.73 -11.55
CA ALA A 487 7.83 20.19 -12.94
C ALA A 487 7.34 19.07 -13.89
N LEU A 488 7.80 17.83 -13.69
CA LEU A 488 7.32 16.69 -14.45
C LEU A 488 5.81 16.47 -14.24
N LEU A 489 5.34 16.42 -12.99
CA LEU A 489 3.92 16.21 -12.71
C LEU A 489 3.04 17.22 -13.46
N ARG A 490 3.42 18.50 -13.48
CA ARG A 490 2.71 19.52 -14.26
C ARG A 490 2.78 19.25 -15.75
N ARG A 491 3.95 18.89 -16.28
CA ARG A 491 4.18 18.60 -17.71
C ARG A 491 3.31 17.47 -18.24
N VAL A 492 3.03 16.46 -17.40
CA VAL A 492 2.18 15.31 -17.75
C VAL A 492 0.71 15.51 -17.39
N GLY A 493 0.29 16.73 -17.05
CA GLY A 493 -1.12 17.07 -16.79
C GLY A 493 -1.59 16.83 -15.35
N MET A 494 -0.72 16.41 -14.44
CA MET A 494 -1.02 16.19 -13.02
C MET A 494 -0.87 17.49 -12.20
N GLU A 495 -1.39 18.61 -12.73
CA GLU A 495 -1.27 19.96 -12.15
C GLU A 495 -1.84 20.03 -10.73
N LYS A 496 -3.02 19.41 -10.50
CA LYS A 496 -3.65 19.40 -9.17
C LYS A 496 -2.80 18.64 -8.15
N ALA A 497 -2.21 17.52 -8.55
CA ALA A 497 -1.32 16.74 -7.69
C ALA A 497 -0.04 17.53 -7.37
N ALA A 498 0.59 18.15 -8.38
CA ALA A 498 1.79 18.97 -8.19
C ALA A 498 1.54 20.13 -7.20
N ARG A 499 0.44 20.87 -7.37
CA ARG A 499 0.05 21.97 -6.46
C ARG A 499 -0.20 21.49 -5.04
N ARG A 500 -0.92 20.38 -4.88
CA ARG A 500 -1.21 19.81 -3.57
C ARG A 500 0.04 19.31 -2.87
N THR A 501 0.92 18.59 -3.59
CA THR A 501 2.22 18.16 -3.06
C THR A 501 3.08 19.33 -2.63
N ALA A 502 3.14 20.41 -3.43
CA ALA A 502 3.88 21.62 -3.07
C ALA A 502 3.33 22.30 -1.81
N LEU A 503 2.00 22.33 -1.63
CA LEU A 503 1.38 22.84 -0.41
C LEU A 503 1.69 21.96 0.80
N GLU A 504 1.58 20.65 0.66
CA GLU A 504 1.87 19.70 1.74
C GLU A 504 3.35 19.74 2.16
N LEU A 505 4.28 19.90 1.22
CA LEU A 505 5.70 20.13 1.51
C LEU A 505 5.94 21.38 2.38
N MET A 506 5.12 22.42 2.20
CA MET A 506 5.23 23.69 2.92
C MET A 506 4.46 23.71 4.25
N LEU A 507 3.42 22.88 4.38
CA LEU A 507 2.45 22.92 5.47
C LEU A 507 2.58 21.75 6.45
N LEU A 508 3.03 20.59 6.00
CA LEU A 508 3.18 19.40 6.84
C LEU A 508 4.62 19.29 7.33
N GLU A 509 4.80 19.25 8.64
CA GLU A 509 6.11 19.05 9.26
C GLU A 509 6.47 17.56 9.27
N ARG A 510 6.91 17.03 8.13
CA ARG A 510 7.32 15.61 7.97
C ARG A 510 8.84 15.40 7.96
N ARG A 511 9.58 16.29 8.62
CA ARG A 511 11.04 16.32 8.60
C ARG A 511 11.65 15.43 9.68
N GLY A 512 11.38 14.12 9.61
CA GLY A 512 12.10 13.08 10.37
C GLY A 512 11.84 13.02 11.86
#